data_AF-A0A2V3HL41-F1
#
_entry.id   AF-A0A2V3HL41-F1
#
_cell.length_a   1.000
_cell.length_b   1.000
_cell.length_c   1.000
_cell.angle_alpha   90.00
_cell.angle_beta   90.00
_cell.angle_gamma   90.00
#
_symmetry.space_group_name_H-M   'P 1'
#
loop_
_entity.id
_entity.type
_entity.pdbx_description
1 polymer ?
#
loop_
_entity_poly.entity_id
_entity_poly.type
_entity_poly.pdbx_seq_one_letter_code
_entity_poly.pdbx_strand_id
1 'polypeptide(L)'
;MERSSEDLFHPRRSLGNRHRTQALKFLELADADPERRDQNISWAEQNARQAVLHDFTNELNWTVLADVKQKGGDAGGLRAVLEDLFGVLGRDPELLSQLDEIDMLDAGCELLNGALDADPLDADAWWEGNSGDDELDEFEQRMFRLDLSDPRA
;
A
#
# COMPACT_ATOMS: atom_id res chain seq x y z
N MET A 1 21.29 1.30 21.36
CA MET A 1 20.00 0.69 21.74
C MET A 1 19.43 0.11 20.47
N GLU A 2 19.73 -1.16 20.19
CA GLU A 2 19.17 -1.87 19.04
C GLU A 2 17.66 -1.99 19.27
N ARG A 3 16.86 -1.41 18.39
CA ARG A 3 15.42 -1.64 18.37
C ARG A 3 15.22 -3.04 17.80
N SER A 4 14.54 -3.94 18.52
CA SER A 4 14.23 -5.27 17.99
C SER A 4 13.33 -5.13 16.77
N SER A 5 13.45 -6.04 15.81
CA SER A 5 12.61 -6.06 14.61
C SER A 5 11.11 -6.08 14.94
N GLU A 6 10.75 -6.71 16.06
CA GLU A 6 9.37 -6.78 16.61
C GLU A 6 8.72 -5.41 16.81
N ASP A 7 9.53 -4.41 17.16
CA ASP A 7 9.12 -3.06 17.45
C ASP A 7 8.66 -2.30 16.17
N LEU A 8 9.08 -2.76 14.99
CA LEU A 8 8.68 -2.20 13.69
C LEU A 8 7.33 -2.72 13.20
N PHE A 9 6.85 -3.85 13.74
CA PHE A 9 5.67 -4.52 13.20
C PHE A 9 4.34 -4.05 13.83
N HIS A 10 4.38 -3.35 14.97
CA HIS A 10 3.21 -2.66 15.47
C HIS A 10 3.02 -1.31 14.75
N PRO A 11 1.83 -1.04 14.15
CA PRO A 11 1.56 0.23 13.49
C PRO A 11 1.82 1.44 14.39
N ARG A 12 2.84 2.21 14.06
CA ARG A 12 3.19 3.51 14.65
C ARG A 12 2.44 4.61 13.93
N ARG A 13 1.12 4.62 14.07
CA ARG A 13 0.18 5.53 13.35
C ARG A 13 0.66 6.98 13.28
N SER A 14 1.13 7.54 14.40
CA SER A 14 1.61 8.93 14.42
C SER A 14 2.87 9.18 13.59
N LEU A 15 3.75 8.19 13.49
CA LEU A 15 4.96 8.25 12.67
C LEU A 15 4.63 8.02 11.19
N GLY A 16 3.76 7.05 10.88
CA GLY A 16 3.23 6.83 9.54
C GLY A 16 2.58 8.10 8.98
N ASN A 17 1.69 8.74 9.75
CA ASN A 17 1.06 10.02 9.38
C ASN A 17 2.05 11.16 9.11
N ARG A 18 3.15 11.24 9.86
CA ARG A 18 4.20 12.26 9.64
C ARG A 18 4.95 12.03 8.34
N HIS A 19 5.27 10.78 8.02
CA HIS A 19 5.92 10.43 6.76
C HIS A 19 4.97 10.64 5.57
N ARG A 20 3.70 10.24 5.68
CA ARG A 20 2.69 10.50 4.64
C ARG A 20 2.55 11.99 4.34
N THR A 21 2.42 12.82 5.39
CA THR A 21 2.35 14.29 5.24
C THR A 21 3.58 14.85 4.52
N GLN A 22 4.78 14.35 4.83
CA GLN A 22 6.01 14.75 4.14
C GLN A 22 6.03 14.31 2.67
N ALA A 23 5.57 13.08 2.38
CA ALA A 23 5.48 12.57 1.02
C ALA A 23 4.58 13.44 0.14
N LEU A 24 3.38 13.74 0.64
CA LEU A 24 2.42 14.63 -0.04
C LEU A 24 3.02 16.01 -0.33
N LYS A 25 3.70 16.61 0.65
CA LYS A 25 4.37 17.90 0.47
C LYS A 25 5.44 17.85 -0.62
N PHE A 26 6.22 16.77 -0.71
CA PHE A 26 7.21 16.63 -1.77
C PHE A 26 6.57 16.37 -3.14
N LEU A 27 5.44 15.67 -3.20
CA LEU A 27 4.65 15.56 -4.44
C LEU A 27 4.16 16.93 -4.93
N GLU A 28 3.61 17.76 -4.03
CA GLU A 28 3.20 19.12 -4.35
C GLU A 28 4.37 19.97 -4.86
N LEU A 29 5.55 19.83 -4.24
CA LEU A 29 6.76 20.51 -4.70
C LEU A 29 7.26 19.99 -6.05
N ALA A 30 7.09 18.71 -6.35
CA ALA A 30 7.47 18.14 -7.65
C ALA A 30 6.61 18.72 -8.79
N ASP A 31 5.34 19.02 -8.50
CA ASP A 31 4.43 19.66 -9.45
C ASP A 31 4.70 21.18 -9.57
N ALA A 32 5.09 21.82 -8.47
CA ALA A 32 5.35 23.26 -8.41
C ALA A 32 6.74 23.69 -8.91
N ASP A 33 7.74 22.81 -8.84
CA ASP A 33 9.14 23.07 -9.25
C ASP A 33 9.62 21.99 -10.24
N PRO A 34 9.36 22.18 -11.55
CA PRO A 34 9.76 21.23 -12.58
C PRO A 34 11.27 20.99 -12.67
N GLU A 35 12.11 21.97 -12.29
CA GLU A 35 13.58 21.83 -12.32
C GLU A 35 14.08 20.85 -11.27
N ARG A 36 13.35 20.72 -10.15
CA ARG A 36 13.66 19.79 -9.05
C ARG A 36 12.70 18.62 -8.96
N ARG A 37 11.90 18.41 -10.01
CA ARG A 37 10.84 17.41 -10.04
C ARG A 37 11.31 16.03 -9.61
N ASP A 38 12.34 15.50 -10.25
CA ASP A 38 12.83 14.14 -9.99
C ASP A 38 13.39 14.00 -8.56
N GLN A 39 14.04 15.04 -8.05
CA GLN A 39 14.54 15.07 -6.68
C GLN A 39 13.39 15.09 -5.67
N ASN A 40 12.36 15.89 -5.92
CA ASN A 40 11.16 15.95 -5.09
C ASN A 40 10.39 14.63 -5.13
N ILE A 41 10.24 13.99 -6.29
CA ILE A 41 9.65 12.64 -6.40
C ILE A 41 10.45 11.62 -5.59
N SER A 42 11.79 11.64 -5.68
CA SER A 42 12.63 10.73 -4.89
C SER A 42 12.45 10.91 -3.38
N TRP A 43 12.33 12.15 -2.90
CA TRP A 43 12.04 12.42 -1.49
C TRP A 43 10.61 12.03 -1.09
N ALA A 44 9.64 12.23 -1.98
CA ALA A 44 8.27 11.78 -1.76
C ALA A 44 8.23 10.26 -1.59
N GLU A 45 8.94 9.53 -2.44
CA GLU A 45 8.98 8.06 -2.44
C GLU A 45 9.62 7.51 -1.17
N GLN A 46 10.75 8.09 -0.75
CA GLN A 46 11.39 7.73 0.51
C GLN A 46 10.43 7.89 1.69
N ASN A 47 9.69 8.99 1.74
CA ASN A 47 8.72 9.24 2.80
C ASN A 47 7.49 8.32 2.69
N ALA A 48 6.94 8.09 1.50
CA ALA A 48 5.78 7.23 1.31
C ALA A 48 6.09 5.78 1.74
N ARG A 49 7.28 5.26 1.40
CA ARG A 49 7.73 3.94 1.89
C ARG A 49 7.84 3.88 3.40
N GLN A 50 8.36 4.93 4.05
CA GLN A 50 8.40 4.98 5.52
C GLN A 50 7.01 5.08 6.14
N ALA A 51 6.04 5.70 5.45
CA ALA A 51 4.66 5.76 5.91
C ALA A 51 4.03 4.36 5.95
N VAL A 52 4.15 3.58 4.86
CA VAL A 52 3.68 2.18 4.79
C VAL A 52 4.42 1.31 5.81
N LEU A 53 5.77 1.40 5.88
CA LEU A 53 6.55 0.62 6.85
C LEU A 53 6.10 0.83 8.29
N HIS A 54 5.73 2.07 8.65
CA HIS A 54 5.33 2.39 10.01
C HIS A 54 3.84 2.20 10.28
N ASP A 55 2.99 2.16 9.25
CA ASP A 55 1.55 2.02 9.41
C ASP A 55 0.93 1.46 8.12
N PHE A 56 1.19 0.18 7.85
CA PHE A 56 0.66 -0.52 6.68
C PHE A 56 -0.84 -0.79 6.80
N THR A 57 -1.44 -0.60 7.99
CA THR A 57 -2.90 -0.73 8.19
C THR A 57 -3.68 0.48 7.70
N ASN A 58 -3.00 1.56 7.29
CA ASN A 58 -3.63 2.77 6.82
C ASN A 58 -3.56 2.86 5.29
N GLU A 59 -4.71 2.66 4.66
CA GLU A 59 -4.92 2.67 3.21
C GLU A 59 -4.32 3.91 2.52
N LEU A 60 -4.42 5.08 3.14
CA LEU A 60 -3.86 6.31 2.58
C LEU A 60 -2.34 6.26 2.43
N ASN A 61 -1.63 5.45 3.22
CA ASN A 61 -0.19 5.27 3.04
C ASN A 61 0.11 4.49 1.74
N TRP A 62 -0.72 3.50 1.41
CA TRP A 62 -0.62 2.74 0.17
C TRP A 62 -0.97 3.59 -1.06
N THR A 63 -2.10 4.29 -1.01
CA THR A 63 -2.53 5.18 -2.10
C THR A 63 -1.48 6.26 -2.38
N VAL A 64 -0.90 6.89 -1.35
CA VAL A 64 0.17 7.88 -1.55
C VAL A 64 1.43 7.26 -2.14
N LEU A 65 1.81 6.04 -1.73
CA LEU A 65 2.96 5.36 -2.34
C LEU A 65 2.70 5.05 -3.82
N ALA A 66 1.49 4.57 -4.15
CA ALA A 66 1.07 4.32 -5.53
C ALA A 66 1.13 5.60 -6.39
N ASP A 67 0.56 6.70 -5.90
CA ASP A 67 0.61 8.01 -6.56
C ASP A 67 2.03 8.48 -6.81
N VAL A 68 2.95 8.28 -5.86
CA VAL A 68 4.37 8.62 -6.05
C VAL A 68 4.98 7.78 -7.17
N LYS A 69 4.69 6.48 -7.22
CA LYS A 69 5.19 5.59 -8.29
C LYS A 69 4.66 6.00 -9.65
N GLN A 70 3.35 6.25 -9.75
CA GLN A 70 2.71 6.71 -10.99
C GLN A 70 3.29 8.04 -11.45
N LYS A 71 3.35 9.05 -10.57
CA LYS A 71 3.94 10.35 -10.88
C LYS A 71 5.43 10.23 -11.22
N GLY A 72 6.16 9.26 -10.67
CA GLY A 72 7.55 9.00 -11.02
C GLY A 72 7.75 8.26 -12.34
N GLY A 73 6.69 7.78 -12.98
CA GLY A 73 6.79 6.91 -14.16
C GLY A 73 7.33 5.52 -13.83
N ASP A 74 7.28 5.10 -12.56
CA ASP A 74 7.82 3.83 -12.09
C ASP A 74 6.75 2.73 -12.11
N ALA A 75 6.47 2.21 -13.32
CA ALA A 75 5.48 1.16 -13.54
C ALA A 75 5.78 -0.12 -12.73
N GLY A 76 7.05 -0.53 -12.71
CA GLY A 76 7.50 -1.71 -11.98
C GLY A 76 7.39 -1.53 -10.46
N GLY A 77 7.71 -0.33 -9.96
CA GLY A 77 7.49 0.01 -8.56
C GLY A 77 6.02 0.06 -8.16
N LEU A 78 5.14 0.55 -9.03
CA LEU A 78 3.70 0.54 -8.79
C LEU A 78 3.15 -0.90 -8.73
N ARG A 79 3.58 -1.75 -9.65
CA ARG A 79 3.28 -3.19 -9.60
C ARG A 79 3.72 -3.82 -8.28
N ALA A 80 4.95 -3.57 -7.85
CA ALA A 80 5.46 -4.11 -6.59
C ALA A 80 4.66 -3.63 -5.37
N VAL A 81 4.08 -2.43 -5.41
CA VAL A 81 3.19 -1.92 -4.35
C VAL A 81 1.87 -2.70 -4.31
N LEU A 82 1.27 -3.01 -5.47
CA LEU A 82 0.08 -3.87 -5.53
C LEU A 82 0.39 -5.28 -5.02
N GLU A 83 1.53 -5.85 -5.44
CA GLU A 83 1.96 -7.18 -5.00
C GLU A 83 2.14 -7.25 -3.47
N ASP A 84 2.77 -6.24 -2.86
CA ASP A 84 2.94 -6.16 -1.40
C ASP A 84 1.61 -5.98 -0.67
N LEU A 85 0.70 -5.13 -1.18
CA LEU A 85 -0.65 -4.97 -0.63
C LEU A 85 -1.45 -6.28 -0.69
N PHE A 86 -1.37 -7.01 -1.79
CA PHE A 86 -2.07 -8.28 -1.94
C PHE A 86 -1.50 -9.35 -1.01
N GLY A 87 -0.19 -9.32 -0.76
CA GLY A 87 0.44 -10.14 0.28
C GLY A 87 -0.14 -9.85 1.66
N VAL A 88 -0.29 -8.57 2.03
CA VAL A 88 -0.91 -8.14 3.30
C VAL A 88 -2.37 -8.56 3.41
N LEU A 89 -3.14 -8.50 2.32
CA LEU A 89 -4.55 -8.90 2.29
C LEU A 89 -4.76 -10.43 2.16
N GLY A 90 -3.69 -11.22 2.05
CA GLY A 90 -3.78 -12.67 1.86
C GLY A 90 -4.41 -13.07 0.53
N ARG A 91 -4.27 -12.23 -0.50
CA ARG A 91 -4.83 -12.46 -1.83
C ARG A 91 -3.98 -13.44 -2.62
N ASP A 92 -4.63 -14.16 -3.53
CA ASP A 92 -3.98 -15.20 -4.31
C ASP A 92 -2.90 -14.64 -5.26
N PRO A 93 -1.65 -15.15 -5.23
CA PRO A 93 -0.61 -14.76 -6.18
C PRO A 93 -1.01 -14.93 -7.65
N GLU A 94 -1.93 -15.85 -7.98
CA GLU A 94 -2.43 -16.00 -9.34
C GLU A 94 -3.20 -14.77 -9.83
N LEU A 95 -3.84 -13.99 -8.93
CA LEU A 95 -4.49 -12.73 -9.29
C LEU A 95 -3.47 -11.70 -9.79
N LEU A 96 -2.24 -11.73 -9.27
CA LEU A 96 -1.16 -10.82 -9.71
C LEU A 96 -0.68 -11.17 -11.12
N SER A 97 -0.70 -12.45 -11.52
CA SER A 97 -0.34 -12.87 -12.87
C SER A 97 -1.30 -12.33 -13.94
N GLN A 98 -2.56 -12.06 -13.57
CA GLN A 98 -3.55 -11.46 -14.47
C GLN A 98 -3.23 -10.00 -14.79
N LEU A 99 -2.32 -9.37 -14.04
CA LEU A 99 -1.90 -7.98 -14.23
C LEU A 99 -0.73 -7.83 -15.21
N ASP A 100 -0.19 -8.93 -15.76
CA ASP A 100 1.01 -8.92 -16.62
C ASP A 100 0.87 -8.07 -17.89
N GLU A 101 -0.32 -7.99 -18.45
CA GLU A 101 -0.61 -7.24 -19.68
C GLU A 101 -1.18 -5.83 -19.41
N ILE A 102 -1.29 -5.44 -18.13
CA ILE A 102 -1.88 -4.15 -17.76
C ILE A 102 -0.79 -3.07 -17.68
N ASP A 103 -1.05 -1.93 -18.33
CA ASP A 103 -0.24 -0.74 -18.13
C ASP A 103 -0.46 -0.18 -16.72
N MET A 104 0.54 -0.36 -15.86
CA MET A 104 0.49 0.09 -14.47
C MET A 104 0.45 1.62 -14.36
N LEU A 105 1.06 2.37 -15.28
CA LEU A 105 1.02 3.83 -15.21
C LEU A 105 -0.37 4.37 -15.53
N ASP A 106 -1.13 3.64 -16.33
CA ASP A 106 -2.51 3.99 -16.67
C ASP A 106 -3.51 3.51 -15.60
N ALA A 107 -3.41 2.24 -15.18
CA ALA A 107 -4.45 1.60 -14.36
C ALA A 107 -4.03 1.24 -12.92
N GLY A 108 -2.75 1.31 -12.57
CA GLY A 108 -2.25 0.74 -11.31
C GLY A 108 -2.84 1.38 -10.06
N CYS A 109 -2.98 2.71 -10.03
CA CYS A 109 -3.62 3.40 -8.90
C CYS A 109 -5.11 3.07 -8.77
N GLU A 110 -5.81 2.94 -9.90
CA GLU A 110 -7.24 2.55 -9.90
C GLU A 110 -7.42 1.12 -9.40
N LEU A 111 -6.56 0.19 -9.84
CA LEU A 111 -6.55 -1.19 -9.37
C LEU A 111 -6.27 -1.29 -7.88
N LEU A 112 -5.30 -0.51 -7.38
CA LEU A 112 -4.99 -0.48 -5.95
C LEU A 112 -6.16 0.05 -5.12
N ASN A 113 -6.76 1.16 -5.52
CA ASN A 113 -7.92 1.71 -4.80
C ASN A 113 -9.13 0.77 -4.89
N GLY A 114 -9.38 0.15 -6.06
CA GLY A 114 -10.44 -0.84 -6.20
C GLY A 114 -10.24 -2.10 -5.34
N ALA A 115 -8.99 -2.51 -5.12
CA ALA A 115 -8.69 -3.60 -4.21
C ALA A 115 -8.96 -3.22 -2.75
N LEU A 116 -8.61 -1.99 -2.34
CA LEU A 116 -8.89 -1.47 -0.99
C LEU A 116 -10.39 -1.27 -0.76
N ASP A 117 -11.14 -0.79 -1.76
CA ASP A 117 -12.59 -0.65 -1.68
C ASP A 117 -13.29 -2.02 -1.52
N ALA A 118 -12.79 -3.04 -2.22
CA ALA A 118 -13.33 -4.41 -2.14
C ALA A 118 -12.91 -5.14 -0.85
N ASP A 119 -11.79 -4.76 -0.24
CA ASP A 119 -11.19 -5.47 0.89
C ASP A 119 -10.44 -4.48 1.78
N PRO A 120 -11.18 -3.66 2.56
CA PRO A 120 -10.56 -2.62 3.37
C PRO A 120 -9.58 -3.17 4.39
N LEU A 121 -8.51 -2.44 4.65
CA LEU A 121 -7.54 -2.75 5.72
C LEU A 121 -8.10 -2.38 7.10
N ASP A 122 -9.07 -1.46 7.15
CA ASP A 122 -9.79 -1.13 8.37
C ASP A 122 -10.84 -2.21 8.68
N ALA A 123 -10.74 -2.82 9.86
CA ALA A 123 -11.58 -3.93 10.25
C ALA A 123 -13.07 -3.54 10.40
N ASP A 124 -13.36 -2.31 10.85
CA ASP A 124 -14.73 -1.83 10.99
C ASP A 124 -15.34 -1.60 9.60
N ALA A 125 -14.59 -0.97 8.69
CA ALA A 125 -15.00 -0.79 7.29
C ALA A 125 -15.20 -2.13 6.56
N TRP A 126 -14.30 -3.09 6.79
CA TRP A 126 -14.41 -4.42 6.22
C TRP A 126 -15.69 -5.11 6.69
N TRP A 127 -15.96 -5.10 8.00
CA TRP A 127 -17.15 -5.71 8.60
C TRP A 127 -18.46 -5.10 8.09
N GLU A 128 -18.51 -3.78 7.92
CA GLU A 128 -19.68 -3.09 7.37
C GLU A 128 -19.99 -3.50 5.93
N GLY A 129 -18.96 -3.80 5.12
CA GLY A 129 -19.11 -4.18 3.71
C GLY A 129 -19.19 -5.69 3.43
N ASN A 130 -18.66 -6.54 4.32
CA ASN A 130 -18.36 -7.96 4.04
C ASN A 130 -18.81 -8.91 5.17
N SER A 131 -19.92 -8.60 5.85
CA SER A 131 -20.45 -9.40 6.97
C SER A 131 -21.44 -10.50 6.56
N GLY A 132 -21.50 -10.87 5.29
CA GLY A 132 -22.27 -12.04 4.83
C GLY A 132 -21.56 -13.36 5.14
N ASP A 133 -22.32 -14.46 5.16
CA ASP A 133 -21.79 -15.79 5.49
C ASP A 133 -20.74 -16.26 4.45
N ASP A 134 -20.95 -15.97 3.16
CA ASP A 134 -20.03 -16.35 2.08
C ASP A 134 -18.69 -15.58 2.18
N GLU A 135 -18.74 -14.28 2.50
CA GLU A 135 -17.54 -13.44 2.66
C GLU A 135 -16.69 -13.84 3.88
N LEU A 136 -17.35 -14.30 4.95
CA LEU A 136 -16.67 -14.84 6.13
C LEU A 136 -15.98 -16.17 5.82
N ASP A 137 -16.64 -17.07 5.08
CA ASP A 137 -16.04 -18.32 4.62
C ASP A 137 -14.82 -18.04 3.71
N GLU A 138 -14.93 -17.08 2.78
CA GLU A 138 -13.81 -16.67 1.93
C GLU A 138 -12.65 -16.08 2.74
N PHE A 139 -12.94 -15.25 3.74
CA PHE A 139 -11.93 -14.73 4.66
C PHE A 139 -11.25 -15.85 5.46
N GLU A 140 -12.00 -16.82 5.99
CA GLU A 140 -11.45 -17.98 6.69
C GLU A 140 -10.50 -18.77 5.77
N GLN A 141 -10.89 -19.02 4.52
CA GLN A 141 -10.03 -19.73 3.57
C GLN A 141 -8.75 -18.95 3.21
N ARG A 142 -8.78 -17.61 3.25
CA ARG A 142 -7.58 -16.77 3.08
C ARG A 142 -6.63 -16.89 4.26
N MET A 143 -7.14 -16.93 5.49
CA MET A 143 -6.32 -17.10 6.70
C MET A 143 -5.46 -18.37 6.67
N PHE A 144 -5.91 -19.44 6.02
CA PHE A 144 -5.11 -20.66 5.86
C PHE A 144 -3.99 -20.57 4.81
N ARG A 145 -4.02 -19.56 3.94
CA ARG A 145 -3.02 -19.33 2.87
C ARG A 145 -2.04 -18.22 3.21
N LEU A 146 -2.38 -17.36 4.17
CA LEU A 146 -1.53 -16.26 4.63
C LEU A 146 -0.22 -16.77 5.23
N ASP A 147 0.87 -16.11 4.87
CA ASP A 147 2.17 -16.33 5.48
C ASP A 147 2.22 -15.63 6.84
N LEU A 148 1.80 -16.34 7.89
CA LEU A 148 1.81 -15.84 9.27
C LEU A 148 3.23 -15.58 9.82
N SER A 149 4.29 -15.81 9.04
CA SER A 149 5.64 -15.36 9.37
C SER A 149 5.91 -13.91 8.97
N ASP A 150 5.15 -13.35 8.02
CA ASP A 150 5.08 -11.91 7.81
C ASP A 150 4.15 -11.31 8.87
N PRO A 151 4.62 -10.50 9.80
CA PRO A 151 3.78 -9.90 10.83
C PRO A 151 2.84 -8.81 10.30
N ARG A 152 2.89 -8.51 9.00
CA ARG A 152 1.92 -7.66 8.30
C ARG A 152 0.73 -8.45 7.74
N ALA A 153 0.85 -9.77 7.64
CA ALA A 153 -0.17 -10.72 7.17
C ALA A 153 -1.13 -11.14 8.30
#